data_AF-A0A183DT58-F1
#
_entry.id   AF-A0A183DT58-F1
#
_cell.length_a   1.000
_cell.length_b   1.000
_cell.length_c   1.000
_cell.angle_alpha   90.00
_cell.angle_beta   90.00
_cell.angle_gamma   90.00
#
_symmetry.space_group_name_H-M   'P 1'
#
loop_
_entity.id
_entity.type
_entity.pdbx_description
1 polymer ?
#
loop_
_entity_poly.entity_id
_entity_poly.type
_entity_poly.pdbx_seq_one_letter_code
_entity_poly.pdbx_strand_id
1 'polypeptide(L)'
;MEEDEDEFGLDDPFGEMLSLADGGSTCTIFLIDAAAKMFERDGGGDAENDCPFRRALKIMRRQMINKGVTSTAGQYTSCILLNTVRLFSEALFESIL
;
A
#
# COMPACT_ATOMS: atom_id res chain seq x y z
N MET A 1 37.44 1.19 -34.89
CA MET A 1 37.44 2.31 -35.84
C MET A 1 36.07 2.30 -36.47
N GLU A 2 35.22 3.30 -36.40
CA GLU A 2 35.18 4.67 -35.86
C GLU A 2 33.68 5.04 -36.07
N GLU A 3 32.98 5.53 -35.04
CA GLU A 3 32.45 6.92 -34.92
C GLU A 3 31.24 7.18 -35.86
N ASP A 4 30.03 7.35 -35.32
CA ASP A 4 29.37 8.66 -35.00
C ASP A 4 28.83 9.34 -36.30
N GLU A 5 27.66 9.99 -36.44
CA GLU A 5 26.77 10.71 -35.53
C GLU A 5 25.54 11.22 -36.35
N ASP A 6 24.47 11.67 -35.67
CA ASP A 6 23.45 12.69 -36.07
C ASP A 6 22.34 12.34 -37.12
N GLU A 7 21.06 12.76 -37.05
CA GLU A 7 20.41 13.86 -36.34
C GLU A 7 18.87 13.65 -36.24
N PHE A 8 18.32 14.02 -35.08
CA PHE A 8 16.97 14.47 -34.69
C PHE A 8 15.72 14.31 -35.58
N GLY A 9 14.68 13.80 -34.92
CA GLY A 9 13.26 14.09 -35.21
C GLY A 9 12.40 13.90 -33.95
N LEU A 10 12.54 14.80 -32.97
CA LEU A 10 11.61 14.94 -31.84
C LEU A 10 10.33 15.64 -32.34
N ASP A 11 9.16 15.05 -32.06
CA ASP A 11 7.99 15.75 -31.50
C ASP A 11 6.78 14.80 -31.44
N ASP A 12 6.75 13.95 -30.41
CA ASP A 12 5.46 13.57 -29.81
C ASP A 12 5.53 13.88 -28.30
N PRO A 13 4.94 15.01 -27.85
CA PRO A 13 4.93 15.39 -26.44
C PRO A 13 4.10 14.44 -25.55
N PHE A 14 3.49 13.40 -26.11
CA PHE A 14 2.81 12.33 -25.37
C PHE A 14 3.57 10.98 -25.36
N GLY A 15 4.63 10.82 -26.16
CA GLY A 15 5.37 9.56 -26.27
C GLY A 15 6.43 9.34 -25.18
N GLU A 16 7.00 10.43 -24.65
CA GLU A 16 8.13 10.35 -23.70
C GLU A 16 7.70 10.19 -22.23
N MET A 17 6.41 10.30 -21.89
CA MET A 17 5.92 10.14 -20.52
C MET A 17 5.57 8.68 -20.15
N LEU A 18 6.04 7.69 -20.93
CA LEU A 18 5.85 6.26 -20.63
C LEU A 18 7.16 5.48 -20.50
N SER A 19 8.32 6.15 -20.58
CA SER A 19 9.64 5.51 -20.49
C SER A 19 10.48 5.92 -19.28
N LEU A 20 9.85 6.42 -18.21
CA LEU A 20 10.43 6.36 -16.87
C LEU A 20 10.23 4.93 -16.36
N ALA A 21 11.24 4.10 -16.61
CA ALA A 21 11.33 2.77 -16.04
C ALA A 21 10.96 2.80 -14.55
N ASP A 22 9.91 2.08 -14.18
CA ASP A 22 9.49 1.77 -12.81
C ASP A 22 10.53 0.81 -12.18
N GLY A 23 11.77 1.29 -12.07
CA GLY A 23 12.97 0.55 -11.73
C GLY A 23 12.90 -0.02 -10.32
N GLY A 24 12.32 -1.22 -10.20
CA GLY A 24 12.55 -2.15 -9.10
C GLY A 24 11.78 -1.91 -7.81
N SER A 25 10.94 -0.88 -7.72
CA SER A 25 10.15 -0.64 -6.52
C SER A 25 8.71 -1.15 -6.64
N THR A 26 8.23 -1.90 -5.64
CA THR A 26 6.86 -2.42 -5.59
C THR A 26 6.22 -2.02 -4.28
N CYS A 27 5.02 -1.44 -4.33
CA CYS A 27 4.27 -1.05 -3.14
C CYS A 27 3.05 -1.96 -2.95
N THR A 28 2.93 -2.57 -1.76
CA THR A 28 1.74 -3.34 -1.35
C THR A 28 0.91 -2.53 -0.38
N ILE A 29 -0.37 -2.31 -0.68
CA ILE A 29 -1.28 -1.56 0.20
C ILE A 29 -2.33 -2.52 0.77
N PHE A 30 -2.36 -2.66 2.10
CA PHE A 30 -3.43 -3.35 2.81
C PHE A 30 -4.54 -2.36 3.13
N LEU A 31 -5.69 -2.52 2.50
CA LEU A 31 -6.89 -1.73 2.81
C LEU A 31 -7.81 -2.57 3.69
N ILE A 32 -8.05 -2.13 4.93
CA ILE A 32 -8.85 -2.87 5.91
C ILE A 32 -10.03 -2.01 6.35
N ASP A 33 -11.23 -2.53 6.18
CA ASP A 33 -12.44 -1.88 6.68
C ASP A 33 -12.55 -2.04 8.20
N ALA A 34 -12.65 -0.93 8.94
CA ALA A 34 -12.89 -0.87 10.37
C ALA A 34 -14.31 -0.38 10.73
N ALA A 35 -15.28 -0.54 9.82
CA ALA A 35 -16.69 -0.29 10.12
C ALA A 35 -17.21 -1.23 11.23
N ALA A 36 -18.23 -0.78 11.98
CA ALA A 36 -18.79 -1.53 13.12
C ALA A 36 -19.17 -2.98 12.78
N LYS A 37 -19.72 -3.22 11.58
CA LYS A 37 -20.10 -4.56 11.11
C LYS A 37 -18.92 -5.53 11.01
N MET A 38 -17.71 -5.03 10.78
CA MET A 38 -16.51 -5.87 10.68
C MET A 38 -16.10 -6.48 12.03
N PHE A 39 -16.68 -6.01 13.13
CA PHE A 39 -16.47 -6.56 14.47
C PHE A 39 -17.53 -7.59 14.88
N GLU A 40 -18.55 -7.83 14.04
CA GLU A 40 -19.58 -8.83 14.30
C GLU A 40 -19.01 -10.25 14.15
N ARG A 41 -19.45 -11.17 15.01
CA ARG A 41 -19.07 -12.59 14.96
C ARG A 41 -19.94 -13.31 13.94
N ASP A 42 -19.31 -14.08 13.06
CA ASP A 42 -20.03 -15.09 12.30
C ASP A 42 -20.51 -16.14 13.32
N GLY A 43 -21.81 -16.43 13.38
CA GLY A 43 -22.44 -17.26 14.42
C GLY A 43 -22.01 -18.74 14.50
N GLY A 44 -20.85 -19.10 13.94
CA GLY A 44 -20.28 -20.44 13.90
C GLY A 44 -18.94 -20.55 14.64
N GLY A 45 -19.01 -20.77 15.95
CA GLY A 45 -18.30 -21.87 16.62
C GLY A 45 -16.77 -22.00 16.57
N ASP A 46 -15.98 -20.96 16.29
CA ASP A 46 -14.52 -21.04 16.48
C ASP A 46 -14.00 -19.80 17.21
N ALA A 47 -13.75 -19.94 18.52
CA ALA A 47 -13.41 -18.85 19.43
C ALA A 47 -12.11 -18.10 19.04
N GLU A 48 -11.29 -18.68 18.17
CA GLU A 48 -10.08 -18.04 17.68
C GLU A 48 -10.30 -17.08 16.50
N ASN A 49 -11.42 -17.16 15.76
CA ASN A 49 -11.73 -16.29 14.61
C ASN A 49 -12.87 -15.31 14.92
N ASP A 50 -12.51 -14.35 15.74
CA ASP A 50 -13.46 -13.59 16.55
C ASP A 50 -14.26 -12.48 15.83
N CYS A 51 -13.90 -12.12 14.58
CA CYS A 51 -14.68 -11.26 13.66
C CYS A 51 -13.93 -11.07 12.32
N PRO A 52 -14.59 -10.60 11.24
CA PRO A 52 -13.95 -10.27 9.96
C PRO A 52 -12.74 -9.32 10.09
N PHE A 53 -12.84 -8.30 10.95
CA PHE A 53 -11.75 -7.34 11.20
C PHE A 53 -10.50 -8.03 11.77
N ARG A 54 -10.68 -8.87 12.80
CA ARG A 54 -9.58 -9.62 13.42
C ARG A 54 -8.94 -10.60 12.44
N ARG A 55 -9.75 -11.19 11.56
CA ARG A 55 -9.27 -12.08 10.48
C ARG A 55 -8.39 -11.31 9.48
N ALA A 56 -8.82 -10.12 9.05
CA ALA A 56 -8.04 -9.26 8.18
C ALA A 56 -6.69 -8.88 8.82
N LEU A 57 -6.68 -8.50 10.10
CA LEU A 57 -5.44 -8.20 10.83
C LEU A 57 -4.49 -9.40 10.93
N LYS A 58 -5.00 -10.62 11.15
CA LYS A 58 -4.18 -11.84 11.17
C LYS A 58 -3.52 -12.09 9.81
N ILE A 59 -4.28 -11.94 8.72
CA ILE A 59 -3.77 -12.11 7.35
C ILE A 59 -2.71 -11.06 7.05
N MET A 60 -3.01 -9.78 7.31
CA MET A 60 -2.06 -8.68 7.12
C MET A 60 -0.78 -8.93 7.92
N ARG A 61 -0.88 -9.26 9.22
CA ARG A 61 0.27 -9.56 10.07
C ARG A 61 1.12 -10.68 9.49
N ARG A 62 0.51 -11.78 9.03
CA ARG A 62 1.24 -12.90 8.41
C ARG A 62 2.01 -12.44 7.18
N GLN A 63 1.39 -11.64 6.32
CA GLN A 63 2.04 -11.12 5.11
C GLN A 63 3.17 -10.14 5.46
N MET A 64 2.97 -9.26 6.43
CA MET A 64 4.01 -8.33 6.89
C MET A 64 5.20 -9.04 7.51
N ILE A 65 4.99 -10.10 8.29
CA ILE A 65 6.09 -10.93 8.83
C ILE A 65 6.87 -11.58 7.70
N ASN A 66 6.17 -12.20 6.75
CA ASN A 66 6.80 -12.83 5.59
C ASN A 66 7.60 -11.81 4.77
N LYS A 67 7.03 -10.62 4.53
CA LYS A 67 7.73 -9.54 3.84
C LYS A 67 8.91 -9.02 4.64
N GLY A 68 8.80 -8.85 5.95
CA GLY A 68 9.91 -8.40 6.80
C GLY A 68 11.14 -9.32 6.76
N VAL A 69 10.96 -10.60 6.45
CA VAL A 69 12.07 -11.57 6.33
C VAL A 69 12.48 -11.87 4.89
N THR A 70 11.70 -11.46 3.88
CA THR A 70 11.97 -11.76 2.46
C THR A 70 12.06 -10.54 1.55
N SER A 71 11.76 -9.33 2.04
CA SER A 71 11.71 -8.11 1.24
C SER A 71 13.09 -7.74 0.71
N THR A 72 13.14 -7.42 -0.59
CA THR A 72 14.30 -6.80 -1.22
C THR A 72 14.20 -5.28 -1.14
N ALA A 73 15.31 -4.59 -1.36
CA ALA A 73 15.30 -3.13 -1.53
C ALA A 73 14.28 -2.73 -2.62
N GLY A 74 13.57 -1.61 -2.38
CA GLY A 74 12.50 -1.13 -3.26
C GLY A 74 11.11 -1.74 -2.96
N GLN A 75 10.97 -2.70 -2.04
CA GLN A 75 9.64 -3.17 -1.64
C GLN A 75 9.08 -2.34 -0.48
N TYR A 76 7.95 -1.70 -0.72
CA TYR A 76 7.23 -0.89 0.25
C TYR A 76 5.92 -1.55 0.63
N THR A 77 5.50 -1.36 1.87
CA THR A 77 4.22 -1.87 2.37
C THR A 77 3.54 -0.81 3.22
N SER A 78 2.26 -0.59 2.97
CA SER A 78 1.42 0.32 3.73
C SER A 78 0.13 -0.38 4.19
N CYS A 79 -0.44 0.09 5.30
CA CYS A 79 -1.74 -0.36 5.79
C CYS A 79 -2.62 0.86 6.04
N ILE A 80 -3.83 0.81 5.51
CA ILE A 80 -4.84 1.86 5.62
C ILE A 80 -6.09 1.24 6.24
N LEU A 81 -6.49 1.78 7.38
CA LEU A 81 -7.75 1.43 8.04
C LEU A 81 -8.84 2.43 7.60
N LEU A 82 -9.89 1.95 6.96
CA LEU A 82 -11.06 2.74 6.57
C LEU A 82 -12.10 2.78 7.69
N ASN A 83 -12.98 3.78 7.66
CA ASN A 83 -14.11 3.90 8.57
C ASN A 83 -13.73 3.92 10.07
N THR A 84 -12.53 4.40 10.38
CA THR A 84 -12.06 4.58 11.76
C THR A 84 -12.66 5.83 12.38
N VAL A 85 -12.86 5.81 13.70
CA VAL A 85 -13.14 7.03 14.46
C VAL A 85 -11.88 7.89 14.43
N ARG A 86 -11.95 9.06 13.77
CA ARG A 86 -10.87 10.04 13.84
C ARG A 86 -10.92 10.72 15.20
N LEU A 87 -10.02 10.33 16.09
CA LEU A 87 -9.69 11.15 17.26
C LEU A 87 -8.82 12.30 16.74
N PHE A 88 -9.45 13.37 16.27
CA PHE A 88 -8.74 14.60 16.00
C PHE A 88 -8.22 15.14 17.34
N SER A 89 -6.92 15.00 17.58
CA SER A 89 -6.23 15.88 18.52
C SER A 89 -6.19 17.25 17.85
N GLU A 90 -6.78 18.28 18.47
CA GLU A 90 -6.73 19.66 17.98
C GLU A 90 -5.29 20.11 17.64
N ALA A 91 -4.28 19.53 18.29
CA ALA A 91 -2.87 19.81 18.03
C ALA A 91 -2.35 19.40 16.64
N LEU A 92 -3.08 18.55 15.89
CA LEU A 92 -2.66 18.11 14.55
C LEU A 92 -3.15 19.03 13.43
N PHE A 93 -4.08 19.95 13.70
CA PHE A 93 -4.60 20.89 12.69
C PHE A 93 -3.71 22.13 12.54
N GLU A 94 -3.10 22.60 13.63
CA GLU A 94 -2.18 23.75 13.59
C GLU A 94 -0.80 23.45 13.00
N SER A 95 -0.48 22.18 12.71
CA SER A 95 0.78 21.81 12.05
C SER A 95 0.64 21.59 10.54
N ILE A 96 -0.59 21.62 10.01
CA ILE A 96 -0.90 21.35 8.59
C ILE A 96 -1.36 22.62 7.85
N LEU A 97 -1.66 23.71 8.56
CA LEU A 97 -1.93 25.05 8.02
C LEU A 97 -0.86 26.04 8.52
#